data_AF-A0AAJ1B8F4-F1
#
_entry.id   AF-A0AAJ1B8F4-F1
#
_cell.length_a   1.000
_cell.length_b   1.000
_cell.length_c   1.000
_cell.angle_alpha   90.00
_cell.angle_beta   90.00
_cell.angle_gamma   90.00
#
_symmetry.space_group_name_H-M   'P 1'
#
loop_
_entity.id
_entity.type
_entity.pdbx_description
1 polymer ?
#
loop_
_entity_poly.entity_id
_entity_poly.type
_entity_poly.pdbx_seq_one_letter_code
_entity_poly.pdbx_strand_id
1 'polypeptide(L)' 'MDKKLIRYSMQIAMLNQLLARKMISEKEYALVKSKLMQDYKIVSNITA' A
#
# COMPACT_ATOMS: atom_id res chain seq x y z
N MET A 1 16.70 10.08 0.94
CA MET A 1 15.29 9.62 0.80
C MET A 1 15.28 8.27 0.12
N ASP A 2 14.84 7.23 0.81
CA ASP A 2 14.82 5.87 0.27
C ASP A 2 13.88 5.77 -0.93
N LYS A 3 14.44 5.46 -2.12
CA LYS A 3 13.68 5.24 -3.37
C LYS A 3 12.52 4.24 -3.20
N LYS A 4 12.65 3.33 -2.24
CA LYS A 4 11.61 2.35 -1.86
C LYS A 4 10.39 3.03 -1.23
N LEU A 5 10.57 4.01 -0.35
CA LEU A 5 9.46 4.75 0.27
C LEU A 5 8.70 5.58 -0.75
N ILE A 6 9.40 6.22 -1.70
CA ILE A 6 8.72 6.98 -2.77
C ILE A 6 7.89 6.05 -3.65
N ARG A 7 8.42 4.88 -4.02
CA ARG A 7 7.69 3.89 -4.83
C ARG A 7 6.48 3.33 -4.08
N TYR A 8 6.62 3.06 -2.78
CA TYR A 8 5.52 2.65 -1.92
C TYR A 8 4.40 3.70 -1.86
N SER A 9 4.74 4.97 -1.57
CA SER A 9 3.76 6.06 -1.50
C SER A 9 3.02 6.23 -2.83
N MET A 10 3.73 6.11 -3.96
CA MET A 10 3.11 6.17 -5.29
C MET A 10 2.15 5.01 -5.53
N GLN A 11 2.51 3.78 -5.15
CA GLN A 11 1.65 2.62 -5.30
C GLN A 11 0.38 2.71 -4.44
N ILE A 12 0.47 3.23 -3.22
CA ILE A 12 -0.69 3.49 -2.37
C ILE A 12 -1.60 4.56 -2.98
N ALA A 13 -1.02 5.63 -3.54
CA ALA A 13 -1.80 6.66 -4.22
C ALA A 13 -2.55 6.10 -5.44
N MET A 14 -1.91 5.23 -6.24
CA MET A 14 -2.56 4.55 -7.37
C MET A 14 -3.66 3.59 -6.90
N LEU A 15 -3.45 2.87 -5.80
CA LEU A 15 -4.44 1.99 -5.22
C LEU A 15 -5.68 2.77 -4.74
N ASN A 16 -5.47 3.94 -4.11
CA ASN A 16 -6.55 4.84 -3.74
C ASN A 16 -7.32 5.37 -4.97
N GLN A 17 -6.63 5.69 -6.07
CA GLN A 17 -7.27 6.11 -7.31
C GLN A 17 -8.13 5.00 -7.93
N LEU A 18 -7.68 3.74 -7.87
CA LEU A 18 -8.46 2.59 -8.35
C LEU A 18 -9.73 2.39 -7.50
N LEU A 19 -9.62 2.54 -6.18
CA LEU A 19 -10.77 2.47 -5.28
C LEU A 19 -11.75 3.62 -5.51
N ALA A 20 -11.25 4.85 -5.68
CA ALA A 20 -12.07 6.02 -6.00
C ALA A 20 -12.83 5.85 -7.33
N ARG A 21 -12.22 5.15 -8.29
CA ARG A 21 -12.84 4.79 -9.58
C ARG A 21 -13.71 3.53 -9.50
N LYS A 22 -13.87 2.92 -8.32
CA LYS A 22 -14.57 1.64 -8.07
C LYS A 22 -14.08 0.48 -8.97
N MET A 23 -12.82 0.52 -9.40
CA MET A 23 -12.20 -0.56 -10.18
C MET A 23 -11.76 -1.73 -9.30
N ILE A 24 -11.65 -1.49 -8.00
CA ILE A 24 -11.35 -2.49 -6.97
C ILE A 24 -12.31 -2.31 -5.79
N SER A 25 -12.58 -3.40 -5.09
CA SER A 25 -13.34 -3.40 -3.84
C SER A 25 -12.47 -3.04 -2.64
N GLU A 26 -13.09 -2.63 -1.53
CA GLU A 26 -12.38 -2.36 -0.27
C GLU A 26 -11.62 -3.60 0.24
N LYS A 27 -12.16 -4.80 0.01
CA LYS A 27 -11.48 -6.08 0.34
C LYS A 27 -10.19 -6.24 -0.46
N GLU A 28 -10.23 -6.00 -1.77
CA GLU A 28 -9.05 -6.07 -2.63
C GLU A 28 -8.03 -4.99 -2.28
N TYR A 29 -8.50 -3.77 -1.99
CA TYR A 29 -7.66 -2.69 -1.49
C TYR A 29 -6.91 -3.10 -0.22
N ALA A 30 -7.60 -3.67 0.78
CA ALA A 30 -6.99 -4.09 2.03
C ALA A 30 -5.95 -5.22 1.85
N LEU A 31 -6.25 -6.20 0.99
CA LEU A 31 -5.33 -7.29 0.64
C LEU A 31 -4.06 -6.76 -0.03
N VAL A 32 -4.20 -5.91 -1.05
CA VAL A 32 -3.06 -5.35 -1.80
C VAL A 32 -2.24 -4.42 -0.91
N LYS A 33 -2.89 -3.58 -0.09
CA LYS A 33 -2.22 -2.71 0.88
C LYS A 33 -1.39 -3.51 1.89
N SER A 34 -1.96 -4.57 2.46
CA SER A 34 -1.26 -5.45 3.41
C SER A 34 -0.04 -6.11 2.76
N LYS A 35 -0.19 -6.59 1.52
CA LYS A 35 0.90 -7.18 0.74
C LYS A 35 2.00 -6.17 0.41
N LEU A 36 1.64 -4.95 0.00
CA LEU A 36 2.59 -3.86 -0.23
C LEU A 36 3.35 -3.50 1.06
N MET A 37 2.68 -3.45 2.22
CA MET A 37 3.36 -3.19 3.49
C MET A 37 4.39 -4.29 3.82
N GLN A 38 4.06 -5.56 3.58
CA GLN A 38 4.99 -6.68 3.75
C GLN A 38 6.15 -6.66 2.75
N ASP A 39 5.87 -6.44 1.45
CA ASP A 39 6.87 -6.41 0.37
C ASP A 39 7.92 -5.31 0.58
N TYR A 40 7.47 -4.15 1.03
CA TYR A 40 8.37 -3.03 1.34
C TYR A 40 9.05 -3.18 2.70
N LYS A 41 8.76 -4.26 3.44
CA LYS A 41 9.16 -4.45 4.84
C LYS A 41 8.89 -3.19 5.64
N ILE A 42 7.76 -2.53 5.40
CA ILE A 42 7.17 -1.56 6.32
C ILE A 42 6.56 -2.40 7.44
N VAL A 43 7.44 -3.14 8.11
CA VAL A 43 7.11 -3.95 9.27
C VAL A 43 6.94 -2.94 10.39
N SER A 44 5.72 -2.90 10.88
CA SER A 44 5.31 -2.64 12.25
C SER A 44 6.42 -2.80 13.30
N ASN A 45 7.39 -1.89 13.35
CA ASN A 45 8.21 -1.64 14.55
C ASN A 45 7.42 -0.78 15.56
N ILE A 46 6.11 -1.01 15.68
CA ILE A 46 5.25 -0.43 16.74
C ILE A 46 4.87 -1.52 17.75
N THR A 47 5.45 -2.71 17.67
CA THR A 47 5.28 -3.75 18.69
C THR A 47 6.63 -4.32 19.08
N ALA A 48 7.37 -3.56 19.89
CA ALA A 48 8.44 -4.03 20.77
C ALA A 48 8.24 -3.36 22.14
#